data_AF-A0A950W5Q5-F1
#
_entry.id   AF-A0A950W5Q5-F1
#
_cell.length_a   1.000
_cell.length_b   1.000
_cell.length_c   1.000
_cell.angle_alpha   90.00
_cell.angle_beta   90.00
_cell.angle_gamma   90.00
#
_symmetry.space_group_name_H-M   'P 1'
#
loop_
_entity.id
_entity.type
_entity.pdbx_description
1 polymer ?
#
loop_
_entity_poly.entity_id
_entity_poly.type
_entity_poly.pdbx_seq_one_letter_code
_entity_poly.pdbx_strand_id
1 'polypeptide(L)'
;MNRRAFVLRGGALSAAAVAGRGVYAVLDDFAAPARASAANVSRWQEQYLIDSLEVILDNATPVIIPPVYNDVFTAKLAPDRTWSKSALAAAQKRLESALSRVESPYPATADGLTIVVAWGLPYFRMFVPVPWQAKAPRDKLLPAVNGQPQLALLDAIRFPSDSSDVALEDNHVAFKVRSDSSAIVQSVETQLFSDTSSPAYVGDLLQLTSRRIGFAGRGFDTPSVAKTLALKAGVTAAQSIPDRAQLTMGFTSTQPAALGPDNIVSFETLPGMTDQFPSGYFAHGCAMHLSHLDLDLGVWYGRSYGQRVARMFAPSTPVPPDGTVTIPNGPGQVATLAQVESDAAAGQAGHNSLLQMATRLKADVIDNYGRLRTKGTGIPVREDFNTLDHPFAWYIDSTGAVQTPPATQPGLHFAVFVPTSSRFHAARTAMDGVLPDGTNLRARYGLTDDQIGINSSARATHRQNFLVPPRAHRSFPLVELL
;
A
#
# COMPACT_ATOMS: atom_id res chain seq x y z
N MET A 1 28.99 31.48 8.89
CA MET A 1 27.72 31.04 8.25
C MET A 1 26.56 31.38 9.17
N ASN A 2 25.57 32.12 8.66
CA ASN A 2 24.62 32.88 9.49
C ASN A 2 23.38 32.03 9.89
N ARG A 3 23.10 31.91 11.19
CA ARG A 3 22.02 31.08 11.79
C ARG A 3 20.61 31.40 11.27
N ARG A 4 20.37 32.59 10.69
CA ARG A 4 19.08 32.98 10.11
C ARG A 4 18.78 32.35 8.74
N ALA A 5 19.78 31.94 7.96
CA ALA A 5 19.56 31.22 6.71
C ALA A 5 19.31 29.70 6.92
N PHE A 6 19.63 29.18 8.11
CA PHE A 6 19.55 27.77 8.48
C PHE A 6 18.12 27.35 8.87
N VAL A 7 17.39 28.21 9.59
CA VAL A 7 15.98 27.99 9.94
C VAL A 7 15.07 27.95 8.70
N LEU A 8 15.46 28.64 7.62
CA LEU A 8 14.72 28.71 6.37
C LEU A 8 14.85 27.47 5.47
N ARG A 9 15.77 26.53 5.71
CA ARG A 9 15.87 25.30 4.89
C ARG A 9 15.31 24.06 5.57
N GLY A 10 15.46 23.92 6.88
CA GLY A 10 14.90 22.80 7.64
C GLY A 10 13.46 23.01 8.11
N GLY A 11 13.06 24.26 8.41
CA GLY A 11 11.72 24.58 8.92
C GLY A 11 10.74 25.13 7.86
N ALA A 12 11.22 25.77 6.81
CA ALA A 12 10.34 26.35 5.79
C ALA A 12 9.74 25.30 4.82
N LEU A 13 10.44 24.18 4.60
CA LEU A 13 9.90 23.06 3.81
C LEU A 13 8.79 22.31 4.55
N SER A 14 8.89 22.19 5.88
CA SER A 14 7.86 21.57 6.72
C SER A 14 6.59 22.44 6.84
N ALA A 15 6.73 23.76 6.75
CA ALA A 15 5.61 24.71 6.79
C ALA A 15 4.91 24.90 5.43
N ALA A 16 5.63 24.76 4.31
CA ALA A 16 5.05 24.84 2.95
C ALA A 16 4.26 23.58 2.54
N ALA A 17 4.38 22.48 3.29
CA ALA A 17 3.84 21.16 2.95
C ALA A 17 2.31 21.01 3.14
N VAL A 18 1.67 21.87 3.94
CA VAL A 18 0.23 21.82 4.25
C VAL A 18 -0.55 22.82 3.39
N ALA A 19 -0.40 22.73 2.07
CA ALA A 19 -1.41 23.30 1.18
C ALA A 19 -2.71 22.50 1.35
N GLY A 20 -3.86 23.18 1.30
CA GLY A 20 -5.18 22.53 1.35
C GLY A 20 -5.29 21.41 0.31
N ARG A 21 -6.26 20.50 0.48
CA ARG A 21 -6.41 19.28 -0.34
C ARG A 21 -6.78 19.50 -1.82
N GLY A 22 -6.60 20.70 -2.35
CA GLY A 22 -6.71 21.01 -3.78
C GLY A 22 -8.00 20.47 -4.39
N VAL A 23 -7.86 19.72 -5.48
CA VAL A 23 -8.99 19.07 -6.18
C VAL A 23 -9.78 18.12 -5.29
N TYR A 24 -9.15 17.52 -4.27
CA TYR A 24 -9.74 16.57 -3.35
C TYR A 24 -10.63 17.19 -2.27
N ALA A 25 -10.68 18.52 -2.13
CA ALA A 25 -11.60 19.16 -1.18
C ALA A 25 -13.08 18.86 -1.48
N VAL A 26 -13.41 18.52 -2.73
CA VAL A 26 -14.78 18.10 -3.13
C VAL A 26 -15.20 16.76 -2.52
N LEU A 27 -14.27 15.99 -1.95
CA LEU A 27 -14.58 14.72 -1.29
C LEU A 27 -15.50 14.92 -0.08
N ASP A 28 -15.43 16.08 0.58
CA ASP A 28 -16.29 16.43 1.71
C ASP A 28 -17.76 16.66 1.29
N ASP A 29 -18.03 16.84 -0.02
CA ASP A 29 -19.39 16.99 -0.56
C ASP A 29 -20.08 15.64 -0.83
N PHE A 30 -19.36 14.51 -0.71
CA PHE A 30 -19.91 13.18 -0.95
C PHE A 30 -20.50 12.55 0.31
N ALA A 31 -21.46 11.65 0.12
CA ALA A 31 -22.04 10.87 1.21
C ALA A 31 -20.94 10.05 1.93
N ALA A 32 -20.80 10.30 3.23
CA ALA A 32 -19.89 9.57 4.07
C ALA A 32 -20.28 8.08 4.17
N PRO A 33 -19.30 7.17 4.28
CA PRO A 33 -19.57 5.76 4.56
C PRO A 33 -20.40 5.53 5.83
N ALA A 34 -21.28 4.53 5.78
CA ALA A 34 -22.07 4.16 6.95
C ALA A 34 -21.18 3.37 7.90
N ARG A 35 -20.80 3.97 9.02
CA ARG A 35 -19.94 3.32 10.02
C ARG A 35 -20.75 2.82 11.20
N ALA A 36 -20.49 1.57 11.59
CA ALA A 36 -21.04 1.03 12.82
C ALA A 36 -20.43 1.78 14.02
N SER A 37 -21.27 2.25 14.94
CA SER A 37 -20.80 2.84 16.20
C SER A 37 -20.11 1.75 17.02
N ALA A 38 -18.83 1.94 17.34
CA ALA A 38 -18.06 1.01 18.13
C ALA A 38 -17.75 1.63 19.50
N ALA A 39 -18.47 1.18 20.53
CA ALA A 39 -18.41 1.78 21.87
C ALA A 39 -17.07 1.57 22.59
N ASN A 40 -16.24 0.59 22.19
CA ASN A 40 -14.92 0.32 22.74
C ASN A 40 -14.02 -0.35 21.68
N VAL A 41 -13.19 0.44 21.00
CA VAL A 41 -12.20 -0.08 20.05
C VAL A 41 -10.81 0.05 20.66
N SER A 42 -10.20 -1.09 21.01
CA SER A 42 -8.80 -1.13 21.44
C SER A 42 -7.89 -1.19 20.22
N ARG A 43 -6.77 -0.48 20.26
CA ARG A 43 -5.77 -0.52 19.17
C ARG A 43 -4.99 -1.84 19.23
N TRP A 44 -5.01 -2.58 18.13
CA TRP A 44 -4.28 -3.84 17.95
C TRP A 44 -2.76 -3.64 17.92
N GLN A 45 -2.01 -4.73 18.07
CA GLN A 45 -0.58 -4.73 17.76
C GLN A 45 -0.36 -4.63 16.24
N GLU A 46 -1.24 -5.22 15.45
CA GLU A 46 -1.30 -5.14 13.99
C GLU A 46 -1.75 -3.74 13.55
N GLN A 47 -0.81 -2.85 13.25
CA GLN A 47 -1.11 -1.47 12.84
C GLN A 47 -1.95 -1.38 11.55
N TYR A 48 -1.84 -2.39 10.68
CA TYR A 48 -2.48 -2.42 9.37
C TYR A 48 -3.97 -2.78 9.44
N LEU A 49 -4.47 -3.34 10.54
CA LEU A 49 -5.88 -3.65 10.71
C LEU A 49 -6.71 -2.40 11.01
N ILE A 50 -7.95 -2.40 10.55
CA ILE A 50 -8.93 -1.35 10.79
C ILE A 50 -10.23 -2.00 11.26
N ASP A 51 -10.74 -1.55 12.40
CA ASP A 51 -11.94 -2.11 12.98
C ASP A 51 -13.21 -1.55 12.33
N SER A 52 -14.26 -2.38 12.33
CA SER A 52 -15.63 -1.99 11.99
C SER A 52 -15.78 -1.35 10.61
N LEU A 53 -15.06 -1.84 9.62
CA LEU A 53 -15.24 -1.42 8.23
C LEU A 53 -16.64 -1.80 7.73
N GLU A 54 -17.24 -0.88 6.97
CA GLU A 54 -18.51 -1.12 6.28
C GLU A 54 -18.31 -2.23 5.24
N VAL A 55 -19.26 -3.17 5.19
CA VAL A 55 -19.33 -4.18 4.14
C VAL A 55 -20.68 -4.05 3.45
N ILE A 56 -20.65 -3.84 2.14
CA ILE A 56 -21.84 -3.77 1.29
C ILE A 56 -21.90 -4.99 0.35
N LEU A 57 -23.04 -5.18 -0.30
CA LEU A 57 -23.18 -6.11 -1.42
C LEU A 57 -23.30 -5.31 -2.72
N ASP A 58 -22.37 -5.52 -3.64
CA ASP A 58 -22.46 -5.03 -5.02
C ASP A 58 -22.36 -6.22 -5.97
N ASN A 59 -23.33 -6.35 -6.89
CA ASN A 59 -23.44 -7.51 -7.78
C ASN A 59 -23.33 -8.86 -7.03
N ALA A 60 -24.11 -9.01 -5.95
CA ALA A 60 -24.11 -10.17 -5.04
C ALA A 60 -22.73 -10.54 -4.44
N THR A 61 -21.77 -9.61 -4.49
CA THR A 61 -20.40 -9.81 -4.01
C THR A 61 -20.16 -8.89 -2.81
N PRO A 62 -19.67 -9.41 -1.67
CA PRO A 62 -19.25 -8.57 -0.56
C PRO A 62 -18.10 -7.65 -0.96
N VAL A 63 -18.20 -6.38 -0.56
CA VAL A 63 -17.18 -5.36 -0.80
C VAL A 63 -16.95 -4.58 0.50
N ILE A 64 -15.68 -4.42 0.88
CA ILE A 64 -15.29 -3.59 2.03
C ILE A 64 -15.16 -2.15 1.55
N ILE A 65 -15.70 -1.21 2.33
CA ILE A 65 -15.49 0.22 2.12
C ILE A 65 -14.38 0.69 3.06
N PRO A 66 -13.14 0.90 2.56
CA PRO A 66 -12.02 1.38 3.37
C PRO A 66 -12.23 2.84 3.83
N PRO A 67 -11.32 3.41 4.65
CA PRO A 67 -11.34 4.83 4.96
C PRO A 67 -11.23 5.68 3.69
N VAL A 68 -12.00 6.77 3.61
CA VAL A 68 -12.05 7.65 2.43
C VAL A 68 -10.69 8.25 2.15
N TYR A 69 -10.05 8.87 3.16
CA TYR A 69 -8.81 9.62 2.98
C TYR A 69 -7.59 8.82 3.42
N ASN A 70 -6.56 8.85 2.58
CA ASN A 70 -5.32 8.13 2.80
C ASN A 70 -4.14 9.05 2.45
N ASP A 71 -3.32 9.36 3.44
CA ASP A 71 -2.09 10.14 3.26
C ASP A 71 -0.88 9.28 3.63
N VAL A 72 0.17 9.31 2.82
CA VAL A 72 1.45 8.67 3.11
C VAL A 72 2.57 9.70 3.07
N PHE A 73 3.29 9.83 4.18
CA PHE A 73 4.51 10.64 4.26
C PHE A 73 5.70 9.70 4.30
N THR A 74 6.65 9.87 3.39
CA THR A 74 7.94 9.19 3.48
C THR A 74 8.98 10.15 4.03
N ALA A 75 9.95 9.63 4.77
CA ALA A 75 10.99 10.45 5.36
C ALA A 75 12.31 9.70 5.53
N LYS A 76 13.39 10.49 5.61
CA LYS A 76 14.66 10.10 6.21
C LYS A 76 14.75 10.67 7.62
N LEU A 77 15.63 10.10 8.44
CA LEU A 77 15.99 10.72 9.71
C LEU A 77 16.73 12.02 9.41
N ALA A 78 16.50 13.08 10.19
CA ALA A 78 17.08 14.39 9.97
C ALA A 78 18.62 14.30 9.76
N PRO A 79 19.15 14.71 8.59
CA PRO A 79 20.55 14.50 8.22
C PRO A 79 21.53 15.43 8.97
N ASP A 80 21.03 16.53 9.53
CA ASP A 80 21.78 17.51 10.31
C ASP A 80 21.85 17.16 11.81
N ARG A 81 21.29 16.01 12.19
CA ARG A 81 21.29 15.51 13.57
C ARG A 81 22.30 14.38 13.76
N THR A 82 23.06 14.45 14.85
CA THR A 82 23.88 13.32 15.31
C THR A 82 22.99 12.29 16.02
N TRP A 83 22.90 11.10 15.44
CA TRP A 83 22.09 9.98 15.94
C TRP A 83 22.89 9.05 16.85
N SER A 84 23.24 9.52 18.05
CA SER A 84 23.79 8.65 19.11
C SER A 84 22.70 7.71 19.65
N LYS A 85 23.11 6.66 20.38
CA LYS A 85 22.20 5.76 21.11
C LYS A 85 21.20 6.53 21.98
N SER A 86 21.66 7.53 22.73
CA SER A 86 20.79 8.35 23.58
C SER A 86 19.85 9.24 22.77
N ALA A 87 20.30 9.79 21.63
CA ALA A 87 19.47 10.59 20.74
C ALA A 87 18.36 9.74 20.08
N LEU A 88 18.70 8.51 19.67
CA LEU A 88 17.74 7.54 19.14
C LEU A 88 16.72 7.14 20.22
N ALA A 89 17.16 6.82 21.43
CA ALA A 89 16.25 6.45 22.53
C ALA A 89 15.31 7.60 22.94
N ALA A 90 15.79 8.84 22.90
CA ALA A 90 14.96 10.02 23.11
C ALA A 90 13.93 10.20 21.99
N ALA A 91 14.34 10.01 20.73
CA ALA A 91 13.46 10.09 19.56
C ALA A 91 12.41 8.98 19.55
N GLN A 92 12.77 7.76 19.94
CA GLN A 92 11.84 6.63 20.15
C GLN A 92 10.69 7.04 21.09
N LYS A 93 11.03 7.53 22.29
CA LYS A 93 10.04 7.94 23.29
C LYS A 93 9.18 9.11 22.81
N ARG A 94 9.80 10.10 22.14
CA ARG A 94 9.12 11.28 21.62
C ARG A 94 8.13 10.92 20.51
N LEU A 95 8.54 10.08 19.56
CA LEU A 95 7.66 9.63 18.48
C LEU A 95 6.46 8.84 19.01
N GLU A 96 6.68 7.90 19.94
CA GLU A 96 5.57 7.14 20.51
C GLU A 96 4.60 8.03 21.29
N SER A 97 5.13 8.98 22.05
CA SER A 97 4.30 9.95 22.80
C SER A 97 3.48 10.84 21.85
N ALA A 98 4.07 11.26 20.73
CA ALA A 98 3.39 12.06 19.71
C ALA A 98 2.27 11.26 19.03
N LEU A 99 2.55 10.02 18.61
CA LEU A 99 1.56 9.13 17.99
C LEU A 99 0.41 8.84 18.96
N SER A 100 0.71 8.47 20.20
CA SER A 100 -0.28 8.25 21.25
C SER A 100 -1.16 9.48 21.49
N ARG A 101 -0.56 10.67 21.47
CA ARG A 101 -1.29 11.94 21.66
C ARG A 101 -2.25 12.25 20.52
N VAL A 102 -1.84 12.08 19.26
CA VAL A 102 -2.71 12.37 18.12
C VAL A 102 -3.78 11.29 17.92
N GLU A 103 -3.53 10.06 18.37
CA GLU A 103 -4.48 8.95 18.30
C GLU A 103 -5.49 8.91 19.45
N SER A 104 -5.16 9.44 20.63
CA SER A 104 -6.02 9.31 21.82
C SER A 104 -7.43 9.92 21.70
N PRO A 105 -7.67 10.99 20.91
CA PRO A 105 -9.02 11.53 20.76
C PRO A 105 -9.92 10.69 19.85
N TYR A 106 -9.35 9.74 19.10
CA TYR A 106 -10.04 9.06 18.00
C TYR A 106 -10.03 7.54 18.17
N PRO A 107 -11.15 6.84 17.87
CA PRO A 107 -11.16 5.39 17.82
C PRO A 107 -10.31 4.84 16.67
N ALA A 108 -9.93 3.55 16.75
CA ALA A 108 -9.15 2.85 15.73
C ALA A 108 -10.00 2.34 14.55
N THR A 109 -10.97 3.14 14.12
CA THR A 109 -11.92 2.81 13.05
C THR A 109 -11.67 3.73 11.84
N ALA A 110 -12.41 3.50 10.75
CA ALA A 110 -12.37 4.38 9.60
C ALA A 110 -12.87 5.81 9.90
N ASP A 111 -13.92 5.98 10.71
CA ASP A 111 -14.43 7.31 11.11
C ASP A 111 -13.45 8.05 12.05
N GLY A 112 -12.66 7.29 12.80
CA GLY A 112 -11.62 7.82 13.69
C GLY A 112 -10.28 8.02 12.97
N LEU A 113 -9.22 7.50 13.57
CA LEU A 113 -7.85 7.64 13.07
C LEU A 113 -7.10 6.32 13.19
N THR A 114 -6.48 5.91 12.09
CA THR A 114 -5.49 4.83 12.11
C THR A 114 -4.19 5.30 11.47
N ILE A 115 -3.07 4.94 12.09
CA ILE A 115 -1.72 5.28 11.61
C ILE A 115 -0.91 4.00 11.53
N VAL A 116 -0.27 3.77 10.37
CA VAL A 116 0.77 2.76 10.19
C VAL A 116 2.12 3.47 10.12
N VAL A 117 3.05 3.07 10.98
CA VAL A 117 4.46 3.47 10.89
C VAL A 117 5.26 2.29 10.35
N ALA A 118 5.88 2.48 9.18
CA ALA A 118 6.63 1.45 8.47
C ALA A 118 8.09 1.89 8.27
N TRP A 119 9.05 1.01 8.52
CA TRP A 119 10.49 1.31 8.53
C TRP A 119 11.21 0.63 7.38
N GLY A 120 11.99 1.38 6.61
CA GLY A 120 12.74 0.86 5.48
C GLY A 120 14.04 0.17 5.91
N LEU A 121 14.56 -0.73 5.06
CA LEU A 121 15.90 -1.33 5.27
C LEU A 121 17.02 -0.30 5.53
N PRO A 122 17.04 0.88 4.89
CA PRO A 122 18.03 1.92 5.19
C PRO A 122 18.12 2.27 6.67
N TYR A 123 16.98 2.39 7.38
CA TYR A 123 16.98 2.67 8.81
C TYR A 123 17.70 1.58 9.61
N PHE A 124 17.31 0.32 9.39
CA PHE A 124 17.84 -0.80 10.14
C PHE A 124 19.34 -1.00 9.91
N ARG A 125 19.79 -0.84 8.65
CA ARG A 125 21.19 -0.98 8.26
C ARG A 125 22.07 0.14 8.84
N MET A 126 21.55 1.36 8.96
CA MET A 126 22.34 2.52 9.38
C MET A 126 22.34 2.74 10.89
N PHE A 127 21.20 2.58 11.57
CA PHE A 127 21.04 3.05 12.95
C PHE A 127 20.97 1.93 13.99
N VAL A 128 20.56 0.72 13.60
CA VAL A 128 20.42 -0.43 14.50
C VAL A 128 20.95 -1.76 13.90
N PRO A 129 22.12 -1.78 13.22
CA PRO A 129 22.55 -2.93 12.44
C PRO A 129 22.74 -4.21 13.26
N VAL A 130 23.27 -4.10 14.49
CA VAL A 130 23.54 -5.26 15.35
C VAL A 130 22.23 -5.87 15.90
N PRO A 131 21.33 -5.11 16.54
CA PRO A 131 20.00 -5.63 16.88
C PRO A 131 19.22 -6.15 15.68
N TRP A 132 19.33 -5.47 14.52
CA TRP A 132 18.66 -5.90 13.29
C TRP A 132 19.14 -7.28 12.85
N GLN A 133 20.46 -7.51 12.81
CA GLN A 133 20.99 -8.83 12.44
C GLN A 133 20.44 -9.95 13.34
N ALA A 134 20.26 -9.67 14.64
CA ALA A 134 19.79 -10.64 15.62
C ALA A 134 18.26 -10.87 15.60
N LYS A 135 17.46 -9.85 15.27
CA LYS A 135 15.99 -9.90 15.40
C LYS A 135 15.23 -9.89 14.08
N ALA A 136 15.87 -9.55 12.97
CA ALA A 136 15.19 -9.44 11.68
C ALA A 136 14.51 -10.76 11.30
N PRO A 137 13.22 -10.71 10.88
CA PRO A 137 12.53 -11.89 10.38
C PRO A 137 13.27 -12.46 9.16
N ARG A 138 13.47 -13.78 9.14
CA ARG A 138 14.09 -14.49 8.02
C ARG A 138 13.05 -15.16 7.16
N ASP A 139 13.17 -15.01 5.85
CA ASP A 139 12.28 -15.63 4.88
C ASP A 139 12.63 -17.12 4.76
N LYS A 140 11.67 -18.00 5.06
CA LYS A 140 11.85 -19.45 4.94
C LYS A 140 11.50 -20.01 3.57
N LEU A 141 10.92 -19.19 2.68
CA LEU A 141 10.58 -19.56 1.31
C LEU A 141 11.76 -19.40 0.36
N LEU A 142 12.72 -18.55 0.71
CA LEU A 142 13.88 -18.27 -0.11
C LEU A 142 15.05 -19.20 0.25
N PRO A 143 15.85 -19.61 -0.75
CA PRO A 143 17.08 -20.33 -0.49
C PRO A 143 18.07 -19.45 0.28
N ALA A 144 18.93 -20.09 1.08
CA ALA A 144 20.04 -19.38 1.72
C ALA A 144 21.05 -18.90 0.67
N VAL A 145 21.62 -17.71 0.89
CA VAL A 145 22.70 -17.14 0.06
C VAL A 145 23.98 -17.20 0.88
N ASN A 146 25.02 -17.86 0.36
CA ASN A 146 26.28 -18.08 1.09
C ASN A 146 26.07 -18.71 2.48
N GLY A 147 25.12 -19.64 2.58
CA GLY A 147 24.76 -20.32 3.83
C GLY A 147 23.96 -19.46 4.83
N GLN A 148 23.58 -18.23 4.48
CA GLN A 148 22.81 -17.33 5.34
C GLN A 148 21.34 -17.22 4.90
N PRO A 149 20.38 -17.36 5.84
CA PRO A 149 18.97 -17.09 5.56
C PRO A 149 18.74 -15.64 5.12
N GLN A 150 17.93 -15.48 4.07
CA GLN A 150 17.55 -14.17 3.57
C GLN A 150 16.53 -13.49 4.49
N LEU A 151 16.45 -12.16 4.44
CA LEU A 151 15.50 -11.37 5.23
C LEU A 151 14.09 -11.50 4.65
N ALA A 152 13.07 -11.50 5.50
CA ALA A 152 11.67 -11.36 5.06
C ALA A 152 11.39 -9.95 4.49
N LEU A 153 12.16 -8.94 4.91
CA LEU A 153 12.17 -7.62 4.31
C LEU A 153 13.30 -7.52 3.28
N LEU A 154 12.97 -7.37 2.01
CA LEU A 154 13.93 -7.25 0.90
C LEU A 154 13.91 -5.85 0.32
N ASP A 155 14.99 -5.46 -0.37
CA ASP A 155 14.97 -4.24 -1.19
C ASP A 155 13.88 -4.35 -2.28
N ALA A 156 13.29 -3.22 -2.68
CA ALA A 156 12.40 -3.21 -3.83
C ALA A 156 13.21 -3.43 -5.12
N ILE A 157 12.62 -4.12 -6.09
CA ILE A 157 13.25 -4.42 -7.39
C ILE A 157 12.42 -3.84 -8.51
N ARG A 158 12.98 -3.75 -9.72
CA ARG A 158 12.21 -3.58 -10.96
C ARG A 158 11.71 -4.95 -11.45
N PHE A 159 10.51 -4.99 -12.00
CA PHE A 159 9.87 -6.16 -12.61
C PHE A 159 9.92 -6.04 -14.14
N PRO A 160 9.71 -7.15 -14.89
CA PRO A 160 9.83 -7.15 -16.34
C PRO A 160 9.07 -6.06 -17.11
N SER A 161 7.89 -5.63 -16.67
CA SER A 161 7.13 -4.55 -17.34
C SER A 161 7.45 -3.14 -16.84
N ASP A 162 8.34 -3.01 -15.87
CA ASP A 162 8.75 -1.69 -15.39
C ASP A 162 9.72 -1.04 -16.37
N SER A 163 9.59 0.27 -16.52
CA SER A 163 10.56 1.09 -17.23
C SER A 163 11.88 1.21 -16.43
N SER A 164 12.97 1.56 -17.13
CA SER A 164 14.28 1.69 -16.52
C SER A 164 14.38 2.86 -15.52
N ASP A 165 13.49 3.85 -15.66
CA ASP A 165 13.42 5.07 -14.84
C ASP A 165 12.58 4.90 -13.57
N VAL A 166 11.98 3.73 -13.30
CA VAL A 166 11.32 3.48 -12.02
C VAL A 166 12.28 3.75 -10.87
N ALA A 167 11.89 4.65 -9.98
CA ALA A 167 12.65 5.01 -8.79
C ALA A 167 12.49 3.93 -7.72
N LEU A 168 13.62 3.36 -7.29
CA LEU A 168 13.68 2.50 -6.11
C LEU A 168 14.08 3.40 -4.94
N GLU A 169 13.13 3.72 -4.08
CA GLU A 169 13.33 4.70 -3.03
C GLU A 169 14.06 4.10 -1.81
N ASP A 170 14.69 4.98 -1.02
CA ASP A 170 15.55 4.64 0.11
C ASP A 170 15.12 5.35 1.40
N ASN A 171 13.83 5.57 1.58
CA ASN A 171 13.29 6.22 2.77
C ASN A 171 13.56 5.40 4.04
N HIS A 172 13.75 6.07 5.18
CA HIS A 172 13.97 5.41 6.46
C HIS A 172 12.64 5.00 7.10
N VAL A 173 11.60 5.82 6.93
CA VAL A 173 10.28 5.60 7.52
C VAL A 173 9.18 6.09 6.59
N ALA A 174 8.02 5.48 6.67
CA ALA A 174 6.77 5.92 6.07
C ALA A 174 5.65 5.96 7.12
N PHE A 175 4.82 7.00 7.08
CA PHE A 175 3.63 7.16 7.90
C PHE A 175 2.41 7.12 7.00
N LYS A 176 1.58 6.07 7.12
CA LYS A 176 0.27 6.00 6.44
C LYS A 176 -0.82 6.40 7.42
N VAL A 177 -1.52 7.50 7.14
CA VAL A 177 -2.59 8.08 7.95
C VAL A 177 -3.91 7.90 7.22
N ARG A 178 -4.91 7.32 7.90
CA ARG A 178 -6.20 6.95 7.29
C ARG A 178 -7.37 7.38 8.17
N SER A 179 -8.38 7.99 7.55
CA SER A 179 -9.63 8.42 8.19
C SER A 179 -10.70 8.71 7.14
N ASP A 180 -11.97 8.71 7.53
CA ASP A 180 -13.07 9.28 6.72
C ASP A 180 -13.14 10.80 6.83
N SER A 181 -12.41 11.43 7.75
CA SER A 181 -12.41 12.87 7.96
C SER A 181 -11.15 13.53 7.41
N SER A 182 -11.33 14.46 6.47
CA SER A 182 -10.23 15.29 5.97
C SER A 182 -9.62 16.17 7.05
N ALA A 183 -10.45 16.71 7.94
CA ALA A 183 -10.05 17.53 9.07
C ALA A 183 -9.18 16.75 10.06
N ILE A 184 -9.52 15.49 10.37
CA ILE A 184 -8.70 14.64 11.25
C ILE A 184 -7.32 14.44 10.63
N VAL A 185 -7.24 14.03 9.35
CA VAL A 185 -5.95 13.78 8.69
C VAL A 185 -5.10 15.06 8.64
N GLN A 186 -5.69 16.19 8.24
CA GLN A 186 -4.97 17.47 8.17
C GLN A 186 -4.47 17.93 9.56
N SER A 187 -5.28 17.76 10.60
CA SER A 187 -4.91 18.07 11.97
C SER A 187 -3.73 17.22 12.44
N VAL A 188 -3.74 15.92 12.16
CA VAL A 188 -2.65 15.00 12.51
C VAL A 188 -1.36 15.34 11.78
N GLU A 189 -1.44 15.58 10.46
CA GLU A 189 -0.30 16.05 9.66
C GLU A 189 0.32 17.31 10.26
N THR A 190 -0.52 18.32 10.53
CA THR A 190 -0.08 19.60 11.09
C THR A 190 0.60 19.41 12.44
N GLN A 191 -0.04 18.67 13.35
CA GLN A 191 0.48 18.45 14.71
C GLN A 191 1.79 17.66 14.75
N LEU A 192 1.99 16.69 13.83
CA LEU A 192 3.19 15.87 13.79
C LEU A 192 4.35 16.56 13.07
N PHE A 193 4.08 17.25 11.95
CA PHE A 193 5.13 17.63 11.00
C PHE A 193 5.32 19.13 10.78
N SER A 194 4.34 19.98 11.10
CA SER A 194 4.38 21.39 10.68
C SER A 194 4.27 22.38 11.84
N ASP A 195 3.36 22.16 12.79
CA ASP A 195 3.19 23.05 13.93
C ASP A 195 4.26 22.79 14.99
N THR A 196 5.29 23.63 14.99
CA THR A 196 6.41 23.55 15.96
C THR A 196 6.00 23.83 17.41
N SER A 197 4.80 24.39 17.64
CA SER A 197 4.24 24.59 18.98
C SER A 197 3.46 23.39 19.50
N SER A 198 3.13 22.43 18.62
CA SER A 198 2.39 21.22 18.98
C SER A 198 3.21 20.34 19.94
N PRO A 199 2.59 19.84 21.03
CA PRO A 199 3.23 18.85 21.90
C PRO A 199 3.42 17.48 21.23
N ALA A 200 2.83 17.25 20.05
CA ALA A 200 3.06 16.07 19.22
C ALA A 200 4.10 16.32 18.11
N TYR A 201 4.70 17.51 18.03
CA TYR A 201 5.63 17.83 16.96
C TYR A 201 6.84 16.88 16.96
N VAL A 202 7.11 16.28 15.81
CA VAL A 202 8.26 15.39 15.53
C VAL A 202 8.95 15.74 14.21
N GLY A 203 8.54 16.82 13.53
CA GLY A 203 9.06 17.23 12.23
C GLY A 203 10.57 17.50 12.22
N ASP A 204 11.19 17.87 13.36
CA ASP A 204 12.63 18.06 13.51
C ASP A 204 13.42 16.75 13.71
N LEU A 205 12.75 15.61 13.89
CA LEU A 205 13.39 14.30 13.88
C LEU A 205 13.61 13.77 12.46
N LEU A 206 12.96 14.39 11.47
CA LEU A 206 12.77 13.84 10.14
C LEU A 206 13.14 14.86 9.07
N GLN A 207 13.57 14.36 7.93
CA GLN A 207 13.50 15.06 6.65
C GLN A 207 12.43 14.35 5.82
N LEU A 208 11.25 14.96 5.70
CA LEU A 208 10.21 14.43 4.83
C LEU A 208 10.69 14.46 3.37
N THR A 209 10.44 13.39 2.63
CA THR A 209 10.90 13.20 1.25
C THR A 209 9.75 13.18 0.25
N SER A 210 8.55 12.77 0.65
CA SER A 210 7.34 12.89 -0.16
C SER A 210 6.09 12.98 0.68
N ARG A 211 5.05 13.59 0.12
CA ARG A 211 3.66 13.52 0.59
C ARG A 211 2.79 12.96 -0.53
N ARG A 212 2.18 11.82 -0.25
CA ARG A 212 1.28 11.11 -1.15
C ARG A 212 -0.11 11.23 -0.56
N ILE A 213 -1.05 11.78 -1.31
CA ILE A 213 -2.43 11.92 -0.86
C ILE A 213 -3.34 11.25 -1.87
N GLY A 214 -4.49 10.82 -1.39
CA GLY A 214 -5.51 10.32 -2.26
C GLY A 214 -6.68 9.75 -1.48
N PHE A 215 -7.46 8.95 -2.18
CA PHE A 215 -8.76 8.55 -1.69
C PHE A 215 -9.14 7.16 -2.18
N ALA A 216 -9.81 6.40 -1.33
CA ALA A 216 -10.59 5.27 -1.79
C ALA A 216 -11.98 5.79 -2.16
N GLY A 217 -12.24 5.88 -3.46
CA GLY A 217 -13.48 6.47 -3.95
C GLY A 217 -14.70 5.71 -3.45
N ARG A 218 -15.74 6.42 -3.00
CA ARG A 218 -17.07 5.81 -2.95
C ARG A 218 -17.57 5.61 -4.38
N GLY A 219 -18.38 4.58 -4.56
CA GLY A 219 -19.02 4.19 -5.82
C GLY A 219 -20.25 3.35 -5.50
N PHE A 220 -20.48 2.30 -6.29
CA PHE A 220 -21.58 1.36 -6.08
C PHE A 220 -22.93 2.07 -6.16
N ASP A 221 -23.76 2.03 -5.13
CA ASP A 221 -25.05 2.71 -5.05
C ASP A 221 -24.97 4.23 -5.04
N THR A 222 -23.77 4.80 -4.99
CA THR A 222 -23.52 6.24 -5.08
C THR A 222 -22.72 6.60 -6.33
N PRO A 223 -22.77 7.88 -6.78
CA PRO A 223 -21.93 8.37 -7.86
C PRO A 223 -20.44 8.15 -7.58
N SER A 224 -19.70 7.78 -8.62
CA SER A 224 -18.26 7.56 -8.55
C SER A 224 -17.53 8.85 -8.21
N VAL A 225 -16.92 8.85 -7.03
CA VAL A 225 -15.99 9.89 -6.58
C VAL A 225 -14.80 9.99 -7.56
N ALA A 226 -14.27 8.83 -7.96
CA ALA A 226 -13.15 8.74 -8.89
C ALA A 226 -13.46 9.40 -10.24
N LYS A 227 -14.64 9.13 -10.81
CA LYS A 227 -15.10 9.79 -12.04
C LYS A 227 -15.26 11.29 -11.88
N THR A 228 -15.93 11.72 -10.81
CA THR A 228 -16.24 13.14 -10.58
C THR A 228 -14.97 13.97 -10.45
N LEU A 229 -14.00 13.47 -9.68
CA LEU A 229 -12.69 14.11 -9.54
C LEU A 229 -11.92 14.15 -10.86
N ALA A 230 -11.87 13.04 -11.58
CA ALA A 230 -11.18 12.97 -12.87
C ALA A 230 -11.78 13.95 -13.91
N LEU A 231 -13.12 14.06 -13.97
CA LEU A 231 -13.81 15.02 -14.84
C LEU A 231 -13.47 16.47 -14.46
N LYS A 232 -13.53 16.81 -13.17
CA LYS A 232 -13.22 18.15 -12.67
C LYS A 232 -11.77 18.55 -12.94
N ALA A 233 -10.85 17.59 -12.87
CA ALA A 233 -9.43 17.79 -13.14
C ALA A 233 -9.08 17.77 -14.66
N GLY A 234 -10.05 17.53 -15.55
CA GLY A 234 -9.81 17.49 -16.98
C GLY A 234 -8.99 16.28 -17.44
N VAL A 235 -9.04 15.17 -16.70
CA VAL A 235 -8.31 13.93 -17.02
C VAL A 235 -8.80 13.34 -18.34
N THR A 236 -7.87 12.98 -19.21
CA THR A 236 -8.17 12.28 -20.47
C THR A 236 -8.96 10.99 -20.21
N ALA A 237 -10.04 10.79 -20.97
CA ALA A 237 -10.95 9.64 -20.88
C ALA A 237 -11.72 9.50 -19.55
N ALA A 238 -11.76 10.54 -18.70
CA ALA A 238 -12.52 10.53 -17.45
C ALA A 238 -14.01 10.22 -17.62
N GLN A 239 -14.62 10.64 -18.74
CA GLN A 239 -16.01 10.36 -19.07
C GLN A 239 -16.33 8.86 -19.18
N SER A 240 -15.32 8.05 -19.50
CA SER A 240 -15.44 6.61 -19.70
C SER A 240 -15.34 5.81 -18.40
N ILE A 241 -14.98 6.46 -17.29
CA ILE A 241 -15.05 5.83 -15.96
C ILE A 241 -16.53 5.48 -15.68
N PRO A 242 -16.85 4.24 -15.26
CA PRO A 242 -18.23 3.88 -14.93
C PRO A 242 -18.79 4.76 -13.80
N ASP A 243 -20.07 5.14 -13.90
CA ASP A 243 -20.71 6.06 -12.95
C ASP A 243 -20.76 5.54 -11.51
N ARG A 244 -20.57 4.22 -11.32
CA ARG A 244 -20.60 3.53 -10.03
C ARG A 244 -19.24 2.96 -9.63
N ALA A 245 -18.15 3.36 -10.28
CA ALA A 245 -16.82 2.83 -10.01
C ALA A 245 -16.21 3.34 -8.68
N GLN A 246 -15.60 2.43 -7.94
CA GLN A 246 -14.77 2.75 -6.76
C GLN A 246 -13.39 3.33 -7.18
N LEU A 247 -12.81 2.78 -8.24
CA LEU A 247 -11.48 3.11 -8.75
C LEU A 247 -11.52 3.70 -10.17
N THR A 248 -10.49 4.46 -10.54
CA THR A 248 -10.39 5.12 -11.85
C THR A 248 -10.30 4.18 -13.04
N MET A 249 -9.89 2.91 -12.86
CA MET A 249 -9.97 1.87 -13.91
C MET A 249 -11.30 1.12 -13.94
N GLY A 250 -12.24 1.44 -13.05
CA GLY A 250 -13.63 0.98 -13.12
C GLY A 250 -13.95 -0.35 -12.42
N PHE A 251 -12.97 -1.14 -12.00
CA PHE A 251 -13.21 -2.40 -11.29
C PHE A 251 -12.93 -2.28 -9.78
N THR A 252 -13.72 -3.00 -8.99
CA THR A 252 -13.63 -3.03 -7.52
C THR A 252 -12.42 -3.82 -7.04
N SER A 253 -11.62 -3.25 -6.13
CA SER A 253 -10.42 -3.90 -5.58
C SER A 253 -10.59 -4.44 -4.16
N THR A 254 -11.66 -4.07 -3.44
CA THR A 254 -11.80 -4.32 -1.99
C THR A 254 -12.71 -5.51 -1.62
N GLN A 255 -12.71 -6.57 -2.44
CA GLN A 255 -13.47 -7.79 -2.14
C GLN A 255 -12.79 -8.61 -1.03
N PRO A 256 -13.44 -8.92 0.11
CA PRO A 256 -12.84 -9.70 1.20
C PRO A 256 -12.25 -11.04 0.75
N ALA A 257 -12.93 -11.73 -0.18
CA ALA A 257 -12.51 -13.05 -0.67
C ALA A 257 -11.21 -13.03 -1.51
N ALA A 258 -10.75 -11.84 -1.90
CA ALA A 258 -9.50 -11.59 -2.62
C ALA A 258 -8.44 -10.89 -1.75
N LEU A 259 -8.70 -10.71 -0.46
CA LEU A 259 -7.81 -10.08 0.52
C LEU A 259 -7.44 -11.07 1.61
N GLY A 260 -6.30 -10.83 2.26
CA GLY A 260 -5.92 -11.54 3.48
C GLY A 260 -6.94 -11.25 4.59
N PRO A 261 -7.51 -12.28 5.25
CA PRO A 261 -8.28 -12.05 6.46
C PRO A 261 -7.34 -11.74 7.62
N ASP A 262 -7.82 -10.92 8.56
CA ASP A 262 -7.19 -10.70 9.88
C ASP A 262 -5.65 -10.53 9.84
N ASN A 263 -4.93 -11.13 10.78
CA ASN A 263 -3.49 -11.06 10.90
C ASN A 263 -2.73 -12.07 10.03
N ILE A 264 -3.33 -12.65 8.98
CA ILE A 264 -2.68 -13.66 8.12
C ILE A 264 -1.32 -13.20 7.53
N VAL A 265 -1.13 -11.89 7.39
CA VAL A 265 0.09 -11.28 6.86
C VAL A 265 1.18 -11.09 7.89
N SER A 266 0.90 -11.28 9.18
CA SER A 266 1.92 -11.12 10.21
C SER A 266 3.02 -12.16 10.06
N PHE A 267 4.26 -11.76 10.34
CA PHE A 267 5.46 -12.58 10.11
C PHE A 267 5.35 -13.99 10.70
N GLU A 268 4.75 -14.09 11.88
CA GLU A 268 4.61 -15.32 12.66
C GLU A 268 3.33 -16.10 12.40
N THR A 269 2.32 -15.54 11.72
CA THR A 269 0.99 -16.16 11.69
C THR A 269 0.99 -17.46 10.88
N LEU A 270 1.47 -17.42 9.63
CA LEU A 270 1.52 -18.60 8.77
C LEU A 270 2.82 -19.40 9.00
N PRO A 271 2.73 -20.69 9.37
CA PRO A 271 3.91 -21.52 9.59
C PRO A 271 4.73 -21.66 8.31
N GLY A 272 6.06 -21.61 8.45
CA GLY A 272 6.98 -21.81 7.33
C GLY A 272 7.13 -20.61 6.39
N MET A 273 6.44 -19.48 6.63
CA MET A 273 6.68 -18.24 5.87
C MET A 273 7.93 -17.52 6.38
N THR A 274 8.05 -17.34 7.70
CA THR A 274 9.25 -16.80 8.34
C THR A 274 9.73 -17.65 9.52
N ASP A 275 10.84 -17.24 10.12
CA ASP A 275 11.35 -17.77 11.37
C ASP A 275 10.72 -17.17 12.63
N GLN A 276 9.74 -16.27 12.49
CA GLN A 276 9.06 -15.66 13.63
C GLN A 276 7.98 -16.58 14.21
N PHE A 277 7.72 -16.39 15.50
CA PHE A 277 6.70 -17.09 16.30
C PHE A 277 5.88 -16.06 17.09
N PRO A 278 4.71 -16.42 17.66
CA PRO A 278 3.87 -15.48 18.43
C PRO A 278 4.57 -14.75 19.58
N SER A 279 5.71 -15.25 20.07
CA SER A 279 6.55 -14.62 21.10
C SER A 279 7.72 -13.80 20.53
N GLY A 280 7.84 -13.69 19.21
CA GLY A 280 8.92 -13.01 18.52
C GLY A 280 8.84 -11.48 18.66
N TYR A 281 9.98 -10.80 18.52
CA TYR A 281 10.04 -9.33 18.64
C TYR A 281 9.16 -8.62 17.61
N PHE A 282 9.11 -9.14 16.37
CA PHE A 282 8.29 -8.60 15.30
C PHE A 282 6.95 -9.33 15.14
N ALA A 283 6.52 -10.13 16.11
CA ALA A 283 5.17 -10.73 16.06
C ALA A 283 4.12 -9.62 15.88
N HIS A 284 3.05 -9.88 15.12
CA HIS A 284 2.03 -8.89 14.71
C HIS A 284 2.51 -7.82 13.71
N GLY A 285 3.80 -7.81 13.37
CA GLY A 285 4.35 -7.00 12.28
C GLY A 285 4.30 -7.74 10.94
N CYS A 286 4.48 -7.01 9.85
CA CYS A 286 4.51 -7.55 8.49
C CYS A 286 5.42 -6.73 7.57
N ALA A 287 5.65 -7.20 6.34
CA ALA A 287 6.24 -6.36 5.30
C ALA A 287 5.15 -5.57 4.57
N MET A 288 5.45 -4.32 4.23
CA MET A 288 4.61 -3.45 3.40
C MET A 288 5.35 -3.13 2.10
N HIS A 289 4.72 -3.34 0.97
CA HIS A 289 5.17 -2.79 -0.30
C HIS A 289 4.35 -1.54 -0.62
N LEU A 290 5.04 -0.45 -0.96
CA LEU A 290 4.44 0.81 -1.38
C LEU A 290 4.94 1.16 -2.78
N SER A 291 4.02 1.41 -3.70
CA SER A 291 4.29 1.86 -5.06
C SER A 291 3.40 3.05 -5.43
N HIS A 292 3.85 3.87 -6.38
CA HIS A 292 2.97 4.73 -7.16
C HIS A 292 2.91 4.23 -8.61
N LEU A 293 1.69 4.10 -9.12
CA LEU A 293 1.40 3.67 -10.48
C LEU A 293 0.66 4.78 -11.23
N ASP A 294 1.14 5.15 -12.41
CA ASP A 294 0.37 5.92 -13.37
C ASP A 294 -0.63 5.03 -14.08
N LEU A 295 -1.82 5.55 -14.34
CA LEU A 295 -2.88 4.86 -15.05
C LEU A 295 -3.15 5.57 -16.38
N ASP A 296 -3.02 4.84 -17.48
CA ASP A 296 -3.36 5.35 -18.81
C ASP A 296 -4.82 5.03 -19.12
N LEU A 297 -5.71 5.94 -18.73
CA LEU A 297 -7.16 5.77 -18.94
C LEU A 297 -7.55 5.83 -20.43
N GLY A 298 -6.76 6.52 -21.26
CA GLY A 298 -7.00 6.56 -22.71
C GLY A 298 -6.77 5.18 -23.34
N VAL A 299 -5.65 4.55 -23.02
CA VAL A 299 -5.35 3.17 -23.43
C VAL A 299 -6.37 2.20 -22.82
N TRP A 300 -6.69 2.35 -21.53
CA TRP A 300 -7.64 1.47 -20.83
C TRP A 300 -9.04 1.52 -21.43
N TYR A 301 -9.66 2.69 -21.49
CA TYR A 301 -11.04 2.88 -21.97
C TYR A 301 -11.17 2.97 -23.48
N GLY A 302 -10.07 3.04 -24.22
CA GLY A 302 -10.05 2.76 -25.66
C GLY A 302 -10.40 1.31 -26.01
N ARG A 303 -10.44 0.42 -25.00
CA ARG A 303 -10.87 -0.98 -25.13
C ARG A 303 -12.34 -1.17 -24.79
N SER A 304 -12.97 -2.12 -25.47
CA SER A 304 -14.32 -2.58 -25.12
C SER A 304 -14.38 -3.12 -23.68
N TYR A 305 -15.57 -3.12 -23.08
CA TYR A 305 -15.79 -3.68 -21.74
C TYR A 305 -15.28 -5.12 -21.62
N GLY A 306 -15.59 -5.99 -22.59
CA GLY A 306 -15.11 -7.38 -22.60
C GLY A 306 -13.59 -7.51 -22.64
N GLN A 307 -12.90 -6.67 -23.41
CA GLN A 307 -11.42 -6.64 -23.44
C GLN A 307 -10.81 -6.19 -22.12
N ARG A 308 -11.47 -5.27 -21.39
CA ARG A 308 -11.08 -4.85 -20.04
C ARG A 308 -11.30 -5.96 -19.02
N VAL A 309 -12.44 -6.68 -19.10
CA VAL A 309 -12.71 -7.85 -18.26
C VAL A 309 -11.65 -8.94 -18.47
N ALA A 310 -11.35 -9.29 -19.72
CA ALA A 310 -10.33 -10.28 -20.06
C ALA A 310 -8.94 -9.94 -19.48
N ARG A 311 -8.54 -8.67 -19.57
CA ARG A 311 -7.26 -8.18 -19.05
C ARG A 311 -7.22 -8.09 -17.54
N MET A 312 -8.27 -7.59 -16.90
CA MET A 312 -8.29 -7.47 -15.43
C MET A 312 -8.40 -8.84 -14.75
N PHE A 313 -9.23 -9.73 -15.28
CA PHE A 313 -9.57 -11.00 -14.63
C PHE A 313 -8.85 -12.19 -15.26
N ALA A 314 -9.41 -12.69 -16.36
CA ALA A 314 -8.85 -13.73 -17.21
C ALA A 314 -9.56 -13.67 -18.57
N PRO A 315 -8.89 -14.00 -19.70
CA PRO A 315 -9.54 -14.12 -21.01
C PRO A 315 -10.79 -15.02 -21.01
N SER A 316 -10.78 -16.06 -20.19
CA SER A 316 -11.89 -16.99 -20.00
C SER A 316 -13.01 -16.50 -19.07
N THR A 317 -12.90 -15.31 -18.48
CA THR A 317 -13.94 -14.76 -17.59
C THR A 317 -15.19 -14.40 -18.40
N PRO A 318 -16.38 -14.92 -18.03
CA PRO A 318 -17.63 -14.49 -18.66
C PRO A 318 -17.80 -12.98 -18.55
N VAL A 319 -18.10 -12.32 -19.67
CA VAL A 319 -18.28 -10.86 -19.71
C VAL A 319 -19.69 -10.53 -19.17
N PRO A 320 -19.81 -9.85 -18.01
CA PRO A 320 -21.11 -9.42 -17.51
C PRO A 320 -21.63 -8.22 -18.33
N PRO A 321 -22.87 -7.73 -18.05
CA PRO A 321 -23.37 -6.51 -18.67
C PRO A 321 -22.39 -5.33 -18.48
N ASP A 322 -22.28 -4.50 -19.52
CA ASP A 322 -21.42 -3.31 -19.49
C ASP A 322 -21.78 -2.40 -18.30
N GLY A 323 -20.76 -1.79 -17.72
CA GLY A 323 -20.87 -0.99 -16.50
C GLY A 323 -20.82 -1.80 -15.20
N THR A 324 -20.79 -3.14 -15.23
CA THR A 324 -20.57 -3.94 -14.01
C THR A 324 -19.17 -3.68 -13.45
N VAL A 325 -19.09 -3.17 -12.21
CA VAL A 325 -17.82 -2.79 -11.57
C VAL A 325 -17.27 -3.86 -10.63
N THR A 326 -18.15 -4.67 -10.02
CA THR A 326 -17.75 -5.78 -9.15
C THR A 326 -18.02 -7.11 -9.83
N ILE A 327 -16.95 -7.83 -10.16
CA ILE A 327 -16.99 -9.20 -10.67
C ILE A 327 -16.45 -10.11 -9.57
N PRO A 328 -17.19 -11.17 -9.14
CA PRO A 328 -16.75 -12.05 -8.06
C PRO A 328 -15.34 -12.57 -8.29
N ASN A 329 -14.51 -12.50 -7.25
CA ASN A 329 -13.11 -12.90 -7.33
C ASN A 329 -12.66 -13.75 -6.13
N GLY A 330 -13.55 -14.64 -5.67
CA GLY A 330 -13.31 -15.51 -4.52
C GLY A 330 -12.60 -16.82 -4.89
N PRO A 331 -12.48 -17.76 -3.94
CA PRO A 331 -11.89 -19.09 -4.17
C PRO A 331 -12.51 -19.86 -5.34
N GLY A 332 -13.80 -19.65 -5.64
CA GLY A 332 -14.48 -20.28 -6.77
C GLY A 332 -14.12 -19.72 -8.15
N GLN A 333 -13.43 -18.58 -8.21
CA GLN A 333 -13.00 -17.93 -9.46
C GLN A 333 -11.49 -18.07 -9.71
N VAL A 334 -10.81 -18.89 -8.92
CA VAL A 334 -9.37 -19.12 -9.07
C VAL A 334 -9.10 -19.96 -10.30
N ALA A 335 -8.38 -19.38 -11.25
CA ALA A 335 -7.92 -20.12 -12.42
C ALA A 335 -6.96 -21.25 -12.00
N THR A 336 -6.99 -22.35 -12.74
CA THR A 336 -5.98 -23.41 -12.66
C THR A 336 -4.76 -23.03 -13.49
N LEU A 337 -3.61 -23.65 -13.20
CA LEU A 337 -2.40 -23.46 -14.01
C LEU A 337 -2.66 -23.76 -15.49
N ALA A 338 -3.34 -24.87 -15.79
CA ALA A 338 -3.66 -25.25 -17.16
C ALA A 338 -4.53 -24.20 -17.88
N GLN A 339 -5.48 -23.56 -17.18
CA GLN A 339 -6.27 -22.46 -17.75
C GLN A 339 -5.40 -21.24 -18.04
N VAL A 340 -4.51 -20.85 -17.12
CA VAL A 340 -3.59 -19.72 -17.35
C VAL A 340 -2.63 -20.00 -18.52
N GLU A 341 -2.10 -21.21 -18.61
CA GLU A 341 -1.25 -21.61 -19.74
C GLU A 341 -2.00 -21.64 -21.07
N SER A 342 -3.25 -22.12 -21.06
CA SER A 342 -4.12 -22.14 -22.25
C SER A 342 -4.46 -20.73 -22.72
N ASP A 343 -4.83 -19.84 -21.80
CA ASP A 343 -5.09 -18.43 -22.11
C ASP A 343 -3.82 -17.79 -22.73
N ALA A 344 -2.65 -18.00 -22.10
CA ALA A 344 -1.39 -17.48 -22.58
C ALA A 344 -1.00 -18.03 -23.97
N ALA A 345 -1.22 -19.31 -24.23
CA ALA A 345 -1.03 -19.92 -25.54
C ALA A 345 -1.98 -19.36 -26.61
N ALA A 346 -3.18 -18.92 -26.21
CA ALA A 346 -4.11 -18.19 -27.05
C ALA A 346 -3.77 -16.68 -27.21
N GLY A 347 -2.64 -16.24 -26.63
CA GLY A 347 -2.07 -14.91 -26.86
C GLY A 347 -2.47 -13.85 -25.84
N GLN A 348 -3.05 -14.21 -24.68
CA GLN A 348 -3.38 -13.28 -23.60
C GLN A 348 -3.26 -13.92 -22.21
N ALA A 349 -2.86 -13.15 -21.20
CA ALA A 349 -2.89 -13.61 -19.81
C ALA A 349 -3.53 -12.54 -18.93
N GLY A 350 -4.51 -12.93 -18.10
CA GLY A 350 -5.25 -12.01 -17.24
C GLY A 350 -4.46 -11.60 -15.99
N HIS A 351 -4.60 -10.34 -15.57
CA HIS A 351 -3.93 -9.80 -14.39
C HIS A 351 -4.24 -10.62 -13.12
N ASN A 352 -5.53 -10.85 -12.85
CA ASN A 352 -5.95 -11.54 -11.65
C ASN A 352 -5.66 -13.05 -11.68
N SER A 353 -5.85 -13.73 -12.81
CA SER A 353 -5.53 -15.16 -12.91
C SER A 353 -4.04 -15.43 -12.70
N LEU A 354 -3.17 -14.56 -13.22
CA LEU A 354 -1.74 -14.57 -12.94
C LEU A 354 -1.43 -14.29 -11.46
N LEU A 355 -2.00 -13.20 -10.91
CA LEU A 355 -1.80 -12.80 -9.51
C LEU A 355 -2.14 -13.93 -8.53
N GLN A 356 -3.25 -14.63 -8.77
CA GLN A 356 -3.76 -15.66 -7.87
C GLN A 356 -2.90 -16.92 -7.79
N MET A 357 -2.06 -17.19 -8.81
CA MET A 357 -1.05 -18.26 -8.76
C MET A 357 -0.05 -18.05 -7.61
N ALA A 358 0.17 -16.79 -7.23
CA ALA A 358 1.12 -16.43 -6.20
C ALA A 358 0.45 -16.08 -4.87
N THR A 359 -0.77 -15.54 -4.85
CA THR A 359 -1.31 -14.84 -3.66
C THR A 359 -2.24 -15.66 -2.77
N ARG A 360 -2.53 -16.93 -3.09
CA ARG A 360 -3.44 -17.77 -2.31
C ARG A 360 -2.74 -18.96 -1.63
N LEU A 361 -3.32 -19.44 -0.53
CA LEU A 361 -2.90 -20.68 0.11
C LEU A 361 -3.11 -21.87 -0.84
N LYS A 362 -2.08 -22.70 -1.00
CA LYS A 362 -2.12 -23.87 -1.90
C LYS A 362 -2.76 -25.11 -1.27
N ALA A 363 -2.84 -25.14 0.06
CA ALA A 363 -3.44 -26.21 0.85
C ALA A 363 -4.08 -25.63 2.12
N ASP A 364 -4.86 -26.44 2.82
CA ASP A 364 -5.30 -26.11 4.18
C ASP A 364 -4.09 -26.04 5.11
N VAL A 365 -4.09 -25.05 6.00
CA VAL A 365 -3.01 -24.82 6.96
C VAL A 365 -3.61 -24.52 8.32
N ILE A 366 -3.15 -25.19 9.37
CA ILE A 366 -3.36 -24.74 10.75
C ILE A 366 -2.30 -23.69 11.04
N ASP A 367 -2.72 -22.46 11.31
CA ASP A 367 -1.79 -21.37 11.58
C ASP A 367 -1.16 -21.48 12.98
N ASN A 368 -0.15 -20.66 13.28
CA ASN A 368 0.56 -20.71 14.57
C ASN A 368 -0.31 -20.29 15.78
N TYR A 369 -1.56 -19.87 15.54
CA TYR A 369 -2.57 -19.59 16.57
C TYR A 369 -3.64 -20.70 16.67
N GLY A 370 -3.48 -21.80 15.93
CA GLY A 370 -4.40 -22.94 15.94
C GLY A 370 -5.65 -22.74 15.07
N ARG A 371 -5.71 -21.69 14.23
CA ARG A 371 -6.86 -21.46 13.33
C ARG A 371 -6.66 -22.21 12.01
N LEU A 372 -7.73 -22.86 11.53
CA LEU A 372 -7.75 -23.42 10.19
C LEU A 372 -7.85 -22.29 9.15
N ARG A 373 -6.87 -22.26 8.25
CA ARG A 373 -6.86 -21.43 7.04
C ARG A 373 -7.08 -22.33 5.85
N THR A 374 -8.20 -22.17 5.17
CA THR A 374 -8.57 -23.04 4.05
C THR A 374 -7.75 -22.74 2.81
N LYS A 375 -7.51 -23.76 1.99
CA LYS A 375 -6.97 -23.63 0.64
C LYS A 375 -7.72 -22.54 -0.14
N GLY A 376 -6.98 -21.75 -0.91
CA GLY A 376 -7.54 -20.65 -1.69
C GLY A 376 -7.72 -19.34 -0.92
N THR A 377 -7.53 -19.31 0.40
CA THR A 377 -7.54 -18.05 1.18
C THR A 377 -6.48 -17.10 0.62
N GLY A 378 -6.88 -15.84 0.36
CA GLY A 378 -5.95 -14.79 -0.03
C GLY A 378 -4.97 -14.50 1.10
N ILE A 379 -3.72 -14.19 0.76
CA ILE A 379 -2.68 -13.85 1.75
C ILE A 379 -2.48 -12.34 1.84
N PRO A 380 -2.28 -11.59 0.74
CA PRO A 380 -1.98 -10.16 0.85
C PRO A 380 -3.18 -9.33 1.31
N VAL A 381 -2.95 -8.37 2.21
CA VAL A 381 -3.93 -7.34 2.58
C VAL A 381 -3.60 -6.09 1.78
N ARG A 382 -4.46 -5.73 0.81
CA ARG A 382 -4.29 -4.53 -0.01
C ARG A 382 -5.10 -3.38 0.56
N GLU A 383 -4.49 -2.21 0.50
CA GLU A 383 -5.10 -0.94 0.88
C GLU A 383 -4.63 0.17 -0.07
N ASP A 384 -4.76 -0.11 -1.36
CA ASP A 384 -4.52 0.83 -2.43
C ASP A 384 -5.58 1.95 -2.47
N PHE A 385 -5.18 3.13 -2.94
CA PHE A 385 -6.07 4.29 -3.04
C PHE A 385 -5.77 5.12 -4.29
N ASN A 386 -6.82 5.69 -4.88
CA ASN A 386 -6.72 6.52 -6.08
C ASN A 386 -5.99 7.82 -5.76
N THR A 387 -5.28 8.35 -6.74
CA THR A 387 -4.75 9.70 -6.75
C THR A 387 -4.91 10.31 -8.13
N LEU A 388 -4.86 11.64 -8.22
CA LEU A 388 -4.67 12.40 -9.44
C LEU A 388 -3.28 13.06 -9.48
N ASP A 389 -2.46 12.86 -8.45
CA ASP A 389 -1.11 13.40 -8.36
C ASP A 389 -0.13 12.52 -9.13
N HIS A 390 0.82 13.15 -9.82
CA HIS A 390 1.86 12.45 -10.57
C HIS A 390 3.27 12.99 -10.24
N PRO A 391 4.13 12.22 -9.56
CA PRO A 391 3.80 10.99 -8.83
C PRO A 391 3.10 11.26 -7.48
N PHE A 392 3.30 12.44 -6.89
CA PHE A 392 2.94 12.77 -5.51
C PHE A 392 2.48 14.22 -5.40
N ALA A 393 1.74 14.56 -4.35
CA ALA A 393 1.34 15.95 -4.09
C ALA A 393 2.57 16.87 -3.96
N TRP A 394 3.64 16.36 -3.34
CA TRP A 394 4.98 16.92 -3.47
C TRP A 394 6.05 15.88 -3.13
N TYR A 395 7.28 16.09 -3.62
CA TYR A 395 8.44 15.25 -3.29
C TYR A 395 9.77 15.98 -3.45
N ILE A 396 10.83 15.40 -2.87
CA ILE A 396 12.21 15.81 -3.08
C ILE A 396 12.81 14.95 -4.19
N ASP A 397 13.25 15.58 -5.29
CA ASP A 397 13.90 14.87 -6.39
C ASP A 397 15.37 14.50 -6.07
N SER A 398 16.03 13.84 -7.02
CA SER A 398 17.43 13.40 -6.87
C SER A 398 18.43 14.56 -6.74
N THR A 399 18.05 15.79 -7.10
CA THR A 399 18.88 16.99 -6.92
C THR A 399 18.69 17.63 -5.54
N GLY A 400 17.70 17.16 -4.77
CA GLY A 400 17.30 17.75 -3.49
C GLY A 400 16.30 18.90 -3.64
N ALA A 401 15.77 19.14 -4.85
CA ALA A 401 14.76 20.16 -5.08
C ALA A 401 13.35 19.64 -4.76
N VAL A 402 12.52 20.51 -4.19
CA VAL A 402 11.11 20.18 -3.94
C VAL A 402 10.31 20.40 -5.20
N GLN A 403 9.59 19.36 -5.59
CA GLN A 403 8.69 19.32 -6.72
C GLN A 403 7.25 19.29 -6.22
N THR A 404 6.37 20.06 -6.85
CA THR A 404 4.92 20.10 -6.57
C THR A 404 4.16 20.00 -7.88
N PRO A 405 4.03 18.79 -8.44
CA PRO A 405 3.35 18.56 -9.71
C PRO A 405 1.84 18.88 -9.62
N PRO A 406 1.19 19.21 -10.75
CA PRO A 406 -0.25 19.38 -10.79
C PRO A 406 -1.00 18.04 -10.66
N ALA A 407 -2.15 18.06 -10.01
CA ALA A 407 -3.04 16.90 -9.83
C ALA A 407 -3.93 16.66 -11.06
N THR A 408 -3.33 16.23 -12.18
CA THR A 408 -4.00 16.10 -13.48
C THR A 408 -3.89 14.72 -14.11
N GLN A 409 -3.31 13.73 -13.42
CA GLN A 409 -3.05 12.42 -13.99
C GLN A 409 -3.53 11.31 -13.05
N PRO A 410 -4.43 10.43 -13.50
CA PRO A 410 -4.95 9.37 -12.67
C PRO A 410 -3.82 8.38 -12.33
N GLY A 411 -3.72 8.08 -11.04
CA GLY A 411 -2.74 7.18 -10.48
C GLY A 411 -3.33 6.31 -9.38
N LEU A 412 -2.51 5.39 -8.90
CA LEU A 412 -2.80 4.53 -7.75
C LEU A 412 -1.59 4.54 -6.81
N HIS A 413 -1.82 4.90 -5.56
CA HIS A 413 -0.88 4.56 -4.49
C HIS A 413 -1.17 3.13 -4.07
N PHE A 414 -0.40 2.19 -4.61
CA PHE A 414 -0.54 0.77 -4.30
C PHE A 414 0.19 0.46 -2.99
N ALA A 415 -0.57 0.14 -1.95
CA ALA A 415 -0.05 -0.33 -0.68
C ALA A 415 -0.57 -1.73 -0.39
N VAL A 416 0.34 -2.65 -0.05
CA VAL A 416 -0.01 -4.03 0.31
C VAL A 416 0.84 -4.52 1.46
N PHE A 417 0.21 -5.24 2.38
CA PHE A 417 0.86 -5.94 3.48
C PHE A 417 0.98 -7.42 3.15
N VAL A 418 2.14 -8.00 3.44
CA VAL A 418 2.50 -9.39 3.13
C VAL A 418 3.40 -9.97 4.23
N PRO A 419 3.40 -11.31 4.43
CA PRO A 419 4.32 -11.95 5.36
C PRO A 419 5.78 -11.69 5.03
N THR A 420 6.14 -11.64 3.74
CA THR A 420 7.50 -11.37 3.29
C THR A 420 7.48 -10.56 1.99
N SER A 421 8.52 -9.77 1.76
CA SER A 421 8.70 -9.02 0.50
C SER A 421 8.79 -9.95 -0.71
N SER A 422 9.33 -11.17 -0.54
CA SER A 422 9.42 -12.16 -1.62
C SER A 422 8.04 -12.63 -2.10
N ARG A 423 7.03 -12.68 -1.21
CA ARG A 423 5.64 -12.98 -1.60
C ARG A 423 5.07 -11.90 -2.52
N PHE A 424 5.34 -10.62 -2.23
CA PHE A 424 4.96 -9.55 -3.14
C PHE A 424 5.77 -9.60 -4.44
N HIS A 425 7.08 -9.85 -4.38
CA HIS A 425 7.91 -10.01 -5.59
C HIS A 425 7.38 -11.13 -6.48
N ALA A 426 7.05 -12.29 -5.93
CA ALA A 426 6.45 -13.40 -6.66
C ALA A 426 5.09 -13.04 -7.27
N ALA A 427 4.23 -12.34 -6.52
CA ALA A 427 2.92 -11.89 -7.01
C ALA A 427 3.04 -10.91 -8.18
N ARG A 428 3.90 -9.90 -8.05
CA ARG A 428 4.08 -8.89 -9.08
C ARG A 428 4.85 -9.42 -10.30
N THR A 429 5.74 -10.39 -10.10
CA THR A 429 6.43 -11.13 -11.17
C THR A 429 5.45 -12.05 -11.93
N ALA A 430 4.52 -12.69 -11.22
CA ALA A 430 3.45 -13.46 -11.84
C ALA A 430 2.57 -12.57 -12.74
N MET A 431 2.23 -11.36 -12.30
CA MET A 431 1.53 -10.37 -13.12
C MET A 431 2.30 -9.93 -14.37
N ASP A 432 3.59 -10.23 -14.50
CA ASP A 432 4.40 -10.05 -15.72
C ASP A 432 4.52 -11.31 -16.58
N GLY A 433 3.73 -12.34 -16.26
CA GLY A 433 3.69 -13.60 -16.98
C GLY A 433 4.79 -14.58 -16.56
N VAL A 434 5.44 -14.38 -15.40
CA VAL A 434 6.44 -15.31 -14.85
C VAL A 434 5.93 -15.94 -13.56
N LEU A 435 5.49 -17.19 -13.65
CA LEU A 435 4.80 -17.88 -12.56
C LEU A 435 5.76 -18.28 -11.41
N PRO A 436 5.23 -18.54 -10.20
CA PRO A 436 6.07 -18.88 -9.04
C PRO A 436 6.90 -20.16 -9.18
N ASP A 437 6.58 -21.05 -10.11
CA ASP A 437 7.38 -22.24 -10.42
C ASP A 437 8.51 -21.98 -11.43
N GLY A 438 8.68 -20.73 -11.87
CA GLY A 438 9.65 -20.32 -12.87
C GLY A 438 9.15 -20.34 -14.31
N THR A 439 7.92 -20.80 -14.56
CA THR A 439 7.33 -20.82 -15.91
C THR A 439 7.18 -19.39 -16.44
N ASN A 440 7.92 -19.07 -17.50
CA ASN A 440 7.90 -17.76 -18.14
C ASN A 440 6.97 -17.76 -19.36
N LEU A 441 5.68 -17.50 -19.14
CA LEU A 441 4.65 -17.43 -20.19
C LEU A 441 4.91 -16.30 -21.18
N ARG A 442 5.44 -15.16 -20.69
CA ARG A 442 5.81 -14.01 -21.52
C ARG A 442 6.81 -14.42 -22.61
N ALA A 443 7.91 -15.03 -22.21
CA ALA A 443 8.95 -15.48 -23.14
C ALA A 443 8.48 -16.67 -23.99
N ARG A 444 7.78 -17.64 -23.37
CA ARG A 444 7.34 -18.87 -24.04
C ARG A 444 6.36 -18.60 -25.20
N TYR A 445 5.45 -17.64 -25.03
CA TYR A 445 4.40 -17.33 -26.02
C TYR A 445 4.57 -15.96 -26.70
N GLY A 446 5.67 -15.25 -26.44
CA GLY A 446 5.95 -13.95 -27.05
C GLY A 446 4.93 -12.86 -26.67
N LEU A 447 4.39 -12.91 -25.44
CA LEU A 447 3.36 -11.96 -25.01
C LEU A 447 3.96 -10.57 -24.75
N THR A 448 3.28 -9.56 -25.27
CA THR A 448 3.59 -8.14 -25.03
C THR A 448 2.90 -7.60 -23.78
N ASP A 449 3.23 -6.38 -23.35
CA ASP A 449 2.56 -5.72 -22.21
C ASP A 449 1.07 -5.44 -22.45
N ASP A 450 0.63 -5.36 -23.71
CA ASP A 450 -0.81 -5.26 -24.03
C ASP A 450 -1.56 -6.58 -23.83
N GLN A 451 -0.85 -7.70 -23.96
CA GLN A 451 -1.40 -9.05 -23.83
C GLN A 451 -1.30 -9.61 -22.41
N ILE A 452 -0.52 -8.97 -21.53
CA ILE A 452 -0.37 -9.36 -20.13
C ILE A 452 -1.11 -8.36 -19.25
N GLY A 453 -2.33 -8.75 -18.90
CA GLY A 453 -3.17 -8.09 -17.93
C GLY A 453 -3.30 -6.59 -18.19
N ILE A 454 -2.88 -5.80 -17.21
CA ILE A 454 -2.99 -4.33 -17.22
C ILE A 454 -1.66 -3.62 -17.47
N ASN A 455 -0.60 -4.33 -17.87
CA ASN A 455 0.76 -3.78 -17.94
C ASN A 455 0.89 -2.63 -18.97
N SER A 456 0.12 -2.66 -20.05
CA SER A 456 0.04 -1.55 -21.01
C SER A 456 -0.72 -0.32 -20.52
N SER A 457 -1.49 -0.45 -19.43
CA SER A 457 -2.39 0.59 -18.92
C SER A 457 -2.01 1.10 -17.52
N ALA A 458 -1.00 0.48 -16.89
CA ALA A 458 -0.50 0.86 -15.58
C ALA A 458 1.03 0.81 -15.58
N ARG A 459 1.70 1.89 -15.18
CA ARG A 459 3.16 1.97 -15.11
C ARG A 459 3.62 2.40 -13.73
N ALA A 460 4.52 1.65 -13.12
CA ALA A 460 5.12 2.10 -11.86
C ALA A 460 6.03 3.29 -12.10
N THR A 461 6.10 4.21 -11.13
CA THR A 461 7.05 5.34 -11.14
C THR A 461 8.01 5.26 -9.96
N HIS A 462 7.51 4.82 -8.80
CA HIS A 462 8.25 4.77 -7.55
C HIS A 462 7.87 3.53 -6.77
N ARG A 463 8.82 2.98 -6.00
CA ARG A 463 8.52 1.92 -5.03
C ARG A 463 9.55 1.76 -3.93
N GLN A 464 9.08 1.20 -2.83
CA GLN A 464 9.92 0.74 -1.72
C GLN A 464 9.21 -0.33 -0.88
N ASN A 465 10.00 -1.21 -0.27
CA ASN A 465 9.55 -2.13 0.76
C ASN A 465 9.89 -1.59 2.15
N PHE A 466 8.96 -1.77 3.09
CA PHE A 466 9.08 -1.38 4.50
C PHE A 466 8.70 -2.55 5.41
N LEU A 467 9.18 -2.55 6.64
CA LEU A 467 8.67 -3.40 7.71
C LEU A 467 7.72 -2.58 8.58
N VAL A 468 6.51 -3.07 8.77
CA VAL A 468 5.56 -2.56 9.75
C VAL A 468 5.77 -3.39 11.02
N PRO A 469 6.41 -2.85 12.07
CA PRO A 469 6.57 -3.57 13.34
C PRO A 469 5.22 -3.66 14.08
N PRO A 470 5.10 -4.48 15.14
CA PRO A 470 3.99 -4.36 16.07
C PRO A 470 3.92 -2.96 16.68
N ARG A 471 2.72 -2.57 17.08
CA ARG A 471 2.45 -1.27 17.70
C ARG A 471 3.36 -0.97 18.90
N ALA A 472 3.66 -1.97 19.73
CA ALA A 472 4.57 -1.85 20.87
C ALA A 472 6.00 -1.43 20.47
N HIS A 473 6.42 -1.68 19.22
CA HIS A 473 7.76 -1.39 18.71
C HIS A 473 7.74 -0.46 17.47
N ARG A 474 6.65 0.28 17.24
CA ARG A 474 6.46 1.10 16.02
C ARG A 474 7.31 2.35 15.92
N SER A 475 7.81 2.83 17.04
CA SER A 475 8.63 4.03 17.13
C SER A 475 10.10 3.63 17.23
N PHE A 476 10.90 3.91 16.20
CA PHE A 476 12.33 3.60 16.13
C PHE A 476 12.64 2.16 16.61
N PRO A 477 12.15 1.12 15.90
CA PRO A 477 12.28 -0.27 16.34
C PRO A 477 13.74 -0.63 16.59
N LEU A 478 13.95 -1.49 17.60
CA LEU A 478 15.23 -2.05 18.06
C LEU A 478 16.19 -1.10 18.78
N VAL A 479 15.85 0.19 18.93
CA VAL A 479 16.71 1.16 19.64
C VAL A 479 16.90 0.79 21.11
N GLU A 480 15.90 0.17 21.73
CA GLU A 480 15.96 -0.34 23.10
C GLU A 480 16.97 -1.50 23.29
N LEU A 481 17.51 -2.05 22.19
CA LEU A 481 18.49 -3.13 22.18
C LEU A 481 19.91 -2.66 21.80
N LEU A 482 20.11 -1.36 21.52
CA LEU A 482 21.43 -0.76 21.29
C LEU A 482 22.30 -0.77 22.55
#